data_AF-A0A662IT55-F1
#
_entry.id   AF-A0A662IT55-F1
#
_cell.length_a   1.000
_cell.length_b   1.000
_cell.length_c   1.000
_cell.angle_alpha   90.00
_cell.angle_beta   90.00
_cell.angle_gamma   90.00
#
_symmetry.space_group_name_H-M   'P 1'
#
loop_
_entity.id
_entity.type
_entity.pdbx_description
1 polymer ?
#
loop_
_entity_poly.entity_id
_entity_poly.type
_entity_poly.pdbx_seq_one_letter_code
_entity_poly.pdbx_strand_id
1 'polypeptide(L)'
;MELRELTNPKDVKRFKQVMDALHPMGHPKGGVFAKGWRYWAYCDDNGEWRVLMSTHQLSVFFFSVKFRLPMDRTIMLRRILTLQGGEGLASEAIKALAQRLKDEGWHYLATLSQKGHSGALYKHAGMEKIGETRRGHGVWVLKLH
;
A
#
# COMPACT_ATOMS: atom_id res chain seq x y z
N MET A 1 1.81 -14.50 12.25
CA MET A 1 2.04 -13.33 11.36
C MET A 1 1.50 -12.05 12.01
N GLU A 2 2.25 -10.95 11.91
CA GLU A 2 1.92 -9.67 12.56
C GLU A 2 2.23 -8.48 11.62
N LEU A 3 1.36 -7.48 11.56
CA LEU A 3 1.65 -6.22 10.84
C LEU A 3 2.30 -5.21 11.79
N ARG A 4 3.47 -4.70 11.41
CA ARG A 4 4.23 -3.70 12.17
C ARG A 4 4.44 -2.43 11.34
N GLU A 5 4.19 -1.28 11.95
CA GLU A 5 4.64 0.00 11.40
C GLU A 5 6.12 0.22 11.75
N LEU A 6 6.93 0.53 10.73
CA LEU A 6 8.35 0.79 10.89
C LEU A 6 8.54 2.29 11.18
N THR A 7 8.68 2.63 12.46
CA THR A 7 8.92 4.00 12.92
C THR A 7 10.40 4.24 13.29
N ASN A 8 11.15 3.17 13.59
CA ASN A 8 12.58 3.27 13.89
C ASN A 8 13.38 3.70 12.63
N PRO A 9 14.22 4.75 12.72
CA PRO A 9 15.00 5.22 11.57
C PRO A 9 15.89 4.15 10.91
N LYS A 10 16.43 3.20 11.68
CA LYS A 10 17.25 2.09 11.14
C LYS A 10 16.41 1.13 10.31
N ASP A 11 15.21 0.78 10.79
CA ASP A 11 14.29 -0.10 10.07
C ASP A 11 13.75 0.59 8.83
N VAL A 12 13.42 1.88 8.91
CA VAL A 12 13.02 2.67 7.74
C VAL A 12 14.12 2.74 6.70
N LYS A 13 15.38 2.91 7.12
CA LYS A 13 16.54 2.88 6.21
C LYS A 13 16.68 1.51 5.55
N ARG A 14 16.64 0.42 6.33
CA ARG A 14 16.70 -0.97 5.83
C ARG A 14 15.56 -1.25 4.85
N PHE A 15 14.33 -0.86 5.19
CA PHE A 15 13.16 -0.97 4.34
C PHE A 15 13.39 -0.32 2.98
N LYS A 16 13.88 0.94 2.97
CA LYS A 16 14.15 1.68 1.73
C LYS A 16 15.19 0.97 0.87
N GLN A 17 16.28 0.52 1.48
CA GLN A 17 17.35 -0.22 0.79
C GLN A 17 16.82 -1.53 0.16
N VAL A 18 16.03 -2.31 0.90
CA VAL A 18 15.43 -3.55 0.40
C VAL A 18 14.46 -3.26 -0.75
N MET A 19 13.61 -2.25 -0.60
CA MET A 19 12.68 -1.84 -1.66
C MET A 19 13.42 -1.36 -2.93
N ASP A 20 14.47 -0.56 -2.77
CA ASP A 20 15.30 -0.10 -3.90
C ASP A 20 16.00 -1.26 -4.61
N ALA A 21 16.46 -2.26 -3.87
CA ALA A 21 17.17 -3.40 -4.43
C ALA A 21 16.23 -4.41 -5.13
N LEU A 22 15.04 -4.66 -4.58
CA LEU A 22 14.21 -5.81 -4.98
C LEU A 22 12.89 -5.44 -5.65
N HIS A 23 12.31 -4.26 -5.36
CA HIS A 23 11.05 -3.88 -5.98
C HIS A 23 11.33 -3.33 -7.40
N PRO A 24 10.62 -3.75 -8.47
CA PRO A 24 10.92 -3.33 -9.86
C PRO A 24 10.89 -1.81 -10.11
N MET A 25 10.14 -1.08 -9.29
CA MET A 25 10.04 0.39 -9.33
C MET A 25 10.83 1.10 -8.21
N GLY A 26 11.64 0.35 -7.44
CA GLY A 26 12.35 0.82 -6.27
C GLY A 26 11.47 1.37 -5.15
N HIS A 27 12.11 1.97 -4.15
CA HIS A 27 11.45 2.83 -3.18
C HIS A 27 11.00 4.13 -3.87
N PRO A 28 9.77 4.63 -3.59
CA PRO A 28 9.34 5.90 -4.15
C PRO A 28 10.22 7.04 -3.64
N LYS A 29 11.06 7.60 -4.50
CA LYS A 29 11.72 8.90 -4.28
C LYS A 29 10.59 9.91 -4.10
N GLY A 30 10.32 10.30 -2.85
CA GLY A 30 9.10 10.99 -2.44
C GLY A 30 8.65 12.06 -3.45
N GLY A 31 7.44 11.95 -3.97
CA GLY A 31 6.87 12.99 -4.81
C GLY A 31 6.57 14.22 -3.94
N VAL A 32 6.78 15.42 -4.48
CA VAL A 32 6.56 16.72 -3.81
C VAL A 32 5.20 16.82 -3.10
N PHE A 33 4.20 16.09 -3.58
CA PHE A 33 2.85 16.11 -3.05
C PHE A 33 2.52 14.99 -2.07
N ALA A 34 3.32 13.92 -1.96
CA ALA A 34 2.99 12.78 -1.09
C ALA A 34 3.36 13.10 0.37
N LYS A 35 2.35 13.24 1.24
CA LYS A 35 2.49 13.53 2.68
C LYS A 35 2.16 12.30 3.52
N GLY A 36 2.69 12.27 4.75
CA GLY A 36 2.38 11.22 5.72
C GLY A 36 2.82 9.83 5.27
N TRP A 37 4.05 9.71 4.77
CA TRP A 37 4.61 8.40 4.40
C TRP A 37 4.72 7.50 5.62
N ARG A 38 4.23 6.27 5.47
CA ARG A 38 4.33 5.21 6.47
C ARG A 38 4.85 3.95 5.80
N TYR A 39 5.60 3.18 6.56
CA TYR A 39 6.27 1.98 6.10
C TYR A 39 5.86 0.82 6.98
N TRP A 40 5.57 -0.32 6.36
CA TRP A 40 4.96 -1.45 7.04
C TRP A 40 5.71 -2.72 6.69
N ALA A 41 5.87 -3.59 7.68
CA ALA A 41 6.33 -4.96 7.50
C ALA A 41 5.26 -5.92 8.02
N TYR A 42 4.92 -6.93 7.24
CA TYR A 42 4.18 -8.10 7.70
C TYR A 42 5.20 -9.18 8.06
N CYS A 43 5.34 -9.43 9.36
CA CYS A 43 6.36 -10.28 9.93
C CYS A 43 5.81 -11.66 10.25
N ASP A 44 6.67 -12.68 10.18
CA ASP A 44 6.38 -13.97 10.79
C ASP A 44 6.60 -13.97 12.30
N ASP A 45 6.42 -15.13 12.93
CA ASP A 45 6.48 -15.29 14.37
C ASP A 45 7.91 -15.15 14.93
N ASN A 46 8.94 -15.25 14.06
CA ASN A 46 10.34 -14.95 14.40
C ASN A 46 10.67 -13.45 14.21
N GLY A 47 9.72 -12.65 13.72
CA GLY A 47 9.90 -11.23 13.43
C GLY A 47 10.50 -10.93 12.06
N GLU A 48 10.74 -11.95 11.21
CA GLU A 48 11.32 -11.77 9.89
C GLU A 48 10.31 -11.16 8.92
N TRP A 49 10.77 -10.22 8.09
CA TRP A 49 9.92 -9.51 7.14
C TRP A 49 9.52 -10.42 5.98
N ARG A 50 8.22 -10.60 5.75
CA ARG A 50 7.68 -11.40 4.65
C ARG A 50 7.00 -10.55 3.57
N VAL A 51 6.36 -9.44 3.96
CA VAL A 51 5.78 -8.48 3.02
C VAL A 51 6.11 -7.06 3.46
N LEU A 52 6.58 -6.24 2.55
CA LEU A 52 6.87 -4.82 2.76
C LEU A 52 5.85 -3.96 2.02
N MET A 53 5.31 -2.94 2.69
CA MET A 53 4.37 -2.00 2.09
C MET A 53 4.74 -0.56 2.40
N SER A 54 4.51 0.34 1.44
CA SER A 54 4.62 1.78 1.67
C SER A 54 3.29 2.47 1.36
N THR A 55 2.85 3.31 2.27
CA THR A 55 1.62 4.07 2.16
C THR A 55 1.87 5.56 2.32
N HIS A 56 0.97 6.37 1.79
CA HIS A 56 0.93 7.80 2.07
C HIS A 56 -0.51 8.30 2.01
N GLN A 57 -0.80 9.46 2.57
CA GLN A 57 -2.12 10.08 2.43
C GLN A 57 -2.37 10.47 0.96
N LEU A 58 -3.60 10.29 0.47
CA LEU A 58 -3.98 10.77 -0.85
C LEU A 58 -3.79 12.30 -0.92
N SER A 59 -3.05 12.76 -1.92
CA SER A 59 -2.70 14.17 -2.07
C SER A 59 -2.93 14.75 -3.47
N VAL A 60 -3.49 13.96 -4.38
CA VAL A 60 -3.75 14.38 -5.76
C VAL A 60 -5.21 14.78 -5.89
N PHE A 61 -5.48 16.09 -5.88
CA PHE A 61 -6.85 16.63 -5.92
C PHE A 61 -7.69 16.09 -7.09
N PHE A 62 -7.14 16.07 -8.31
CA PHE A 62 -7.87 15.54 -9.46
C PHE A 62 -8.23 14.06 -9.32
N PHE A 63 -7.41 13.27 -8.60
CA PHE A 63 -7.72 11.88 -8.31
C PHE A 63 -8.89 11.77 -7.33
N SER A 64 -8.85 12.58 -6.26
CA SER A 64 -9.94 12.70 -5.29
C SER A 64 -11.28 13.05 -5.94
N VAL A 65 -11.31 14.09 -6.78
CA VAL A 65 -12.53 14.53 -7.49
C VAL A 65 -13.03 13.47 -8.45
N LYS A 66 -12.15 12.93 -9.31
CA LYS A 66 -12.54 11.97 -10.35
C LYS A 66 -13.12 10.69 -9.75
N PHE A 67 -12.53 10.18 -8.67
CA PHE A 67 -12.89 8.89 -8.07
C PHE A 67 -13.74 9.03 -6.81
N ARG A 68 -14.15 10.25 -6.44
CA ARG A 68 -14.96 10.57 -5.26
C ARG A 68 -14.36 10.02 -3.96
N LEU A 69 -13.03 10.20 -3.81
CA LEU A 69 -12.28 9.76 -2.64
C LEU A 69 -11.80 10.97 -1.82
N PRO A 70 -12.24 11.15 -0.57
CA PRO A 70 -11.81 12.28 0.26
C PRO A 70 -10.30 12.19 0.58
N MET A 71 -9.54 13.24 0.28
CA MET A 71 -8.07 13.26 0.47
C MET A 71 -7.64 13.12 1.94
N ASP A 72 -8.42 13.66 2.86
CA ASP A 72 -8.20 13.65 4.30
C ASP A 72 -8.57 12.32 4.96
N ARG A 73 -9.26 11.42 4.25
CA ARG A 73 -9.70 10.11 4.78
C ARG A 73 -9.31 8.92 3.91
N THR A 74 -8.43 9.14 2.93
CA THR A 74 -7.95 8.09 2.02
C THR A 74 -6.44 7.90 2.14
N ILE A 75 -6.03 6.66 2.40
CA ILE A 75 -4.64 6.21 2.35
C ILE A 75 -4.37 5.54 1.00
N MET A 76 -3.25 5.88 0.39
CA MET A 76 -2.75 5.27 -0.83
C MET A 76 -1.69 4.21 -0.50
N LEU A 77 -1.95 2.94 -0.81
CA LEU A 77 -0.92 1.90 -0.88
C LEU A 77 -0.14 2.10 -2.18
N ARG A 78 1.14 2.47 -2.06
CA ARG A 78 1.97 2.89 -3.19
C ARG A 78 2.88 1.79 -3.70
N ARG A 79 3.40 0.95 -2.81
CA ARG A 79 4.24 -0.20 -3.14
C ARG A 79 3.93 -1.33 -2.21
N ILE A 80 4.05 -2.54 -2.74
CA ILE A 80 4.01 -3.79 -2.00
C ILE A 80 5.10 -4.68 -2.59
N LEU A 81 5.90 -5.30 -1.73
CA LEU A 81 6.95 -6.23 -2.11
C LEU A 81 6.82 -7.47 -1.24
N THR A 82 6.69 -8.63 -1.87
CA THR A 82 6.78 -9.92 -1.19
C THR A 82 8.24 -10.34 -1.14
N LEU A 83 8.71 -10.69 0.06
CA LEU A 83 10.05 -11.24 0.29
C LEU A 83 9.98 -12.77 0.32
N GLN A 84 11.15 -13.40 0.35
CA GLN A 84 11.27 -14.86 0.43
C GLN A 84 10.46 -15.42 1.62
N GLY A 85 9.69 -16.49 1.39
CA GLY A 85 8.81 -17.10 2.39
C GLY A 85 7.54 -16.30 2.67
N GLY A 86 7.26 -15.26 1.86
CA GLY A 86 6.03 -14.47 1.90
C GLY A 86 5.07 -14.76 0.75
N GLU A 87 5.32 -15.79 -0.06
CA GLU A 87 4.52 -16.15 -1.22
C GLU A 87 3.04 -16.35 -0.81
N GLY A 88 2.12 -15.69 -1.51
CA GLY A 88 0.69 -15.71 -1.18
C GLY A 88 0.25 -14.76 -0.05
N LEU A 89 1.16 -14.30 0.81
CA LEU A 89 0.82 -13.50 2.01
C LEU A 89 0.48 -12.04 1.72
N ALA A 90 0.77 -11.54 0.51
CA ALA A 90 0.55 -10.14 0.16
C ALA A 90 -0.91 -9.71 0.33
N SER A 91 -1.88 -10.59 0.01
CA SER A 91 -3.30 -10.27 0.18
C SER A 91 -3.72 -10.20 1.64
N GLU A 92 -3.16 -11.06 2.50
CA GLU A 92 -3.36 -11.05 3.94
C GLU A 92 -2.73 -9.82 4.59
N ALA A 93 -1.51 -9.45 4.16
CA ALA A 93 -0.85 -8.24 4.61
C ALA A 93 -1.67 -6.98 4.30
N ILE A 94 -2.30 -6.91 3.11
CA ILE A 94 -3.20 -5.80 2.76
C ILE A 94 -4.44 -5.79 3.67
N LYS A 95 -5.02 -6.96 3.99
CA LYS A 95 -6.17 -7.06 4.92
C LYS A 95 -5.79 -6.62 6.34
N ALA A 96 -4.63 -7.03 6.83
CA ALA A 96 -4.12 -6.58 8.13
C ALA A 96 -3.90 -5.06 8.15
N LEU A 97 -3.34 -4.50 7.06
CA LEU A 97 -3.19 -3.06 6.91
C LEU A 97 -4.54 -2.35 6.88
N ALA A 98 -5.51 -2.89 6.15
CA ALA A 98 -6.86 -2.34 6.09
C ALA A 98 -7.52 -2.28 7.48
N GLN A 99 -7.41 -3.36 8.27
CA GLN A 99 -7.92 -3.39 9.63
C GLN A 99 -7.22 -2.33 10.50
N ARG A 100 -5.88 -2.25 10.44
CA ARG A 100 -5.13 -1.24 11.19
C ARG A 100 -5.56 0.19 10.85
N LEU A 101 -5.73 0.49 9.56
CA LEU A 101 -6.18 1.81 9.10
C LEU A 101 -7.63 2.10 9.51
N LYS A 102 -8.50 1.09 9.51
CA LYS A 102 -9.87 1.19 9.98
C LYS A 102 -9.91 1.59 11.45
N ASP A 103 -9.11 0.94 12.29
CA ASP A 103 -9.01 1.20 13.73
C ASP A 103 -8.46 2.61 14.02
N GLU A 104 -7.63 3.14 13.14
CA GLU A 104 -7.13 4.52 13.18
C GLU A 104 -8.13 5.56 12.64
N GLY A 105 -9.31 5.14 12.16
CA GLY A 105 -10.37 6.03 11.68
C GLY A 105 -10.26 6.44 10.20
N TRP A 106 -9.40 5.79 9.41
CA TRP A 106 -9.37 6.01 7.95
C TRP A 106 -10.57 5.37 7.28
N HIS A 107 -11.11 6.02 6.24
CA HIS A 107 -12.31 5.54 5.55
C HIS A 107 -12.00 4.70 4.32
N TYR A 108 -10.88 4.95 3.65
CA TYR A 108 -10.53 4.30 2.39
C TYR A 108 -9.06 3.90 2.35
N LEU A 109 -8.80 2.70 1.84
CA LEU A 109 -7.50 2.28 1.33
C LEU A 109 -7.58 2.17 -0.18
N ALA A 110 -6.74 2.91 -0.90
CA ALA A 110 -6.72 2.95 -2.35
C ALA A 110 -5.35 2.56 -2.91
N THR A 111 -5.32 2.02 -4.13
CA THR A 111 -4.08 1.71 -4.83
C THR A 111 -4.26 1.74 -6.35
N LEU A 112 -3.13 1.64 -7.06
CA LEU A 112 -3.07 1.57 -8.51
C LEU A 112 -2.44 0.25 -8.95
N SER A 113 -3.07 -0.47 -9.87
CA SER A 113 -2.42 -1.56 -10.60
C SER A 113 -1.62 -1.03 -11.79
N GLN A 114 -0.58 -1.75 -12.19
CA GLN A 114 0.11 -1.45 -13.44
C GLN A 114 -0.82 -1.69 -14.64
N LYS A 115 -0.57 -0.98 -15.73
CA LYS A 115 -1.36 -1.11 -16.97
C LYS A 115 -1.30 -2.57 -17.44
N GLY A 116 -2.47 -3.15 -17.75
CA GLY A 116 -2.57 -4.54 -18.21
C GLY A 116 -2.51 -5.60 -17.10
N HIS A 117 -2.31 -5.22 -15.83
CA HIS A 117 -2.36 -6.16 -14.72
C HIS A 117 -3.81 -6.43 -14.32
N SER A 118 -4.15 -7.70 -14.10
CA SER A 118 -5.49 -8.13 -13.66
C SER A 118 -5.92 -7.56 -12.32
N GLY A 119 -4.95 -7.17 -11.48
CA GLY A 119 -5.17 -6.74 -10.11
C GLY A 119 -5.69 -7.87 -9.20
N ALA A 120 -5.42 -9.13 -9.56
CA ALA A 120 -5.83 -10.30 -8.79
C ALA A 120 -5.48 -10.20 -7.31
N LEU A 121 -4.27 -9.74 -6.98
CA LEU A 121 -3.84 -9.47 -5.60
C LEU A 121 -4.83 -8.57 -4.85
N TYR A 122 -5.20 -7.43 -5.44
CA TYR A 122 -6.11 -6.46 -4.82
C TYR A 122 -7.52 -7.02 -4.70
N LYS A 123 -7.98 -7.78 -5.71
CA LYS A 123 -9.25 -8.50 -5.64
C LYS A 123 -9.28 -9.52 -4.50
N HIS A 124 -8.22 -10.32 -4.31
CA HIS A 124 -8.10 -11.27 -3.22
C HIS A 124 -8.01 -10.59 -1.84
N ALA A 125 -7.50 -9.37 -1.79
CA ALA A 125 -7.51 -8.51 -0.61
C ALA A 125 -8.88 -7.87 -0.34
N GLY A 126 -9.89 -8.09 -1.19
CA GLY A 126 -11.24 -7.54 -1.05
C GLY A 126 -11.42 -6.14 -1.63
N MET A 127 -10.44 -5.61 -2.37
CA MET A 127 -10.56 -4.31 -3.01
C MET A 127 -11.43 -4.39 -4.27
N GLU A 128 -12.22 -3.34 -4.50
CA GLU A 128 -13.04 -3.16 -5.70
C GLU A 128 -12.33 -2.26 -6.72
N LYS A 129 -12.38 -2.62 -8.00
CA LYS A 129 -11.88 -1.75 -9.08
C LYS A 129 -12.96 -0.73 -9.44
N ILE A 130 -12.72 0.54 -9.15
CA ILE A 130 -13.69 1.64 -9.37
C ILE A 130 -13.42 2.44 -10.66
N GLY A 131 -12.37 2.07 -11.41
CA GLY A 131 -12.08 2.69 -12.70
C GLY A 131 -10.63 2.58 -13.11
N GLU A 132 -10.22 3.48 -14.01
CA GLU A 132 -8.86 3.55 -14.52
C GLU A 132 -8.36 4.99 -14.65
N THR A 133 -7.06 5.17 -14.48
CA THR A 133 -6.37 6.44 -14.78
C THR A 133 -6.25 6.63 -16.29
N ARG A 134 -5.93 7.86 -16.74
CA ARG A 134 -5.69 8.14 -18.17
C ARG A 134 -4.57 7.28 -18.78
N ARG A 135 -3.67 6.75 -17.96
CA ARG A 135 -2.55 5.88 -18.38
C ARG A 135 -2.92 4.39 -18.38
N GLY A 136 -4.18 4.03 -18.11
CA GLY A 136 -4.65 2.65 -18.06
C GLY A 136 -4.29 1.89 -16.78
N HIS A 137 -3.86 2.59 -15.72
CA HIS A 137 -3.71 1.97 -14.39
C HIS A 137 -5.08 1.77 -13.75
N GLY A 138 -5.39 0.55 -13.32
CA GLY A 138 -6.61 0.24 -12.58
C GLY A 138 -6.59 0.91 -11.21
N VAL A 139 -7.71 1.51 -10.82
CA VAL A 139 -7.90 2.13 -9.51
C VAL A 139 -8.68 1.18 -8.63
N TRP A 140 -8.07 0.75 -7.54
CA TRP A 140 -8.62 -0.23 -6.61
C TRP A 140 -8.83 0.42 -5.25
N VAL A 141 -9.98 0.18 -4.64
CA VAL A 141 -10.38 0.79 -3.38
C VAL A 141 -10.99 -0.26 -2.46
N LEU A 142 -10.66 -0.17 -1.18
CA LEU A 142 -11.33 -0.86 -0.10
C LEU A 142 -11.95 0.20 0.82
N LYS A 143 -13.26 0.07 1.07
CA LYS A 143 -13.98 0.86 2.08
C LYS A 143 -13.71 0.23 3.44
N LEU A 144 -13.34 1.06 4.40
CA LEU A 144 -13.00 0.65 5.77
C LEU A 144 -14.15 0.90 6.76
N HIS A 145 -14.92 1.97 6.50
CA HIS A 145 -16.16 2.37 7.20
C HIS A 145 -17.26 2.71 6.20
#